data_AF-A0A6N6KEJ6-F1
#
_entry.id   AF-A0A6N6KEJ6-F1
#
_cell.length_a   1.000
_cell.length_b   1.000
_cell.length_c   1.000
_cell.angle_alpha   90.00
_cell.angle_beta   90.00
_cell.angle_gamma   90.00
#
_symmetry.space_group_name_H-M   'P 1'
#
loop_
_entity.id
_entity.type
_entity.pdbx_description
1 polymer ?
#
loop_
_entity_poly.entity_id
_entity_poly.type
_entity_poly.pdbx_seq_one_letter_code
_entity_poly.pdbx_strand_id
1 'polypeptide(L)'
;MNEILDEVPIKNNKTRFSKLSFALSILTFVMFAIIYANIPKTIVAGDGISSIPMLLIFVTRVLCVLGLLFVFVSFEKKEPSTWYKWFGAVLNMVWFLVLVGTVIFARFFE
;
A
#
# COMPACT_ATOMS: atom_id res chain seq x y z
N MET A 1 -33.12 -26.65 27.40
CA MET A 1 -32.85 -27.06 26.01
C MET A 1 -32.62 -25.79 25.21
N ASN A 2 -31.51 -25.74 24.46
CA ASN A 2 -30.85 -24.59 23.84
C ASN A 2 -29.87 -23.85 24.76
N GLU A 3 -28.89 -24.61 25.25
CA GLU A 3 -27.53 -24.10 25.42
C GLU A 3 -27.08 -23.61 24.04
N ILE A 4 -27.19 -22.30 23.85
CA ILE A 4 -26.49 -21.59 22.78
C ILE A 4 -25.02 -21.79 23.13
N LEU A 5 -24.38 -22.73 22.44
CA LEU A 5 -22.93 -22.82 22.32
C LEU A 5 -22.47 -21.46 21.80
N ASP A 6 -22.19 -20.54 22.72
CA ASP A 6 -21.36 -19.38 22.45
C ASP A 6 -20.05 -19.95 21.93
N GLU A 7 -19.94 -20.05 20.60
CA GLU A 7 -18.68 -20.24 19.92
C GLU A 7 -17.80 -19.07 20.38
N VAL A 8 -17.04 -19.28 21.46
CA VAL A 8 -16.08 -18.31 21.97
C VAL A 8 -15.20 -18.00 20.77
N PRO A 9 -15.28 -16.79 20.20
CA PRO A 9 -14.56 -16.51 18.97
C PRO A 9 -13.09 -16.69 19.31
N ILE A 10 -12.45 -17.67 18.67
CA ILE A 10 -11.03 -17.98 18.89
C ILE A 10 -10.28 -16.69 18.61
N LYS A 11 -9.92 -15.98 19.68
CA LYS A 11 -9.33 -14.65 19.59
C LYS A 11 -7.94 -14.83 19.01
N ASN A 12 -7.82 -14.56 17.71
CA ASN A 12 -6.55 -14.58 17.04
C ASN A 12 -5.71 -13.42 17.59
N ASN A 13 -4.73 -13.73 18.44
CA ASN A 13 -3.83 -12.72 19.00
C ASN A 13 -2.62 -12.42 18.08
N LYS A 14 -2.54 -13.06 16.90
CA LYS A 14 -1.45 -12.85 15.95
C LYS A 14 -1.70 -11.56 15.16
N THR A 15 -0.65 -10.76 15.00
CA THR A 15 -0.66 -9.45 14.30
C THR A 15 0.32 -9.44 13.12
N ARG A 16 0.60 -10.61 12.54
CA ARG A 16 1.66 -10.78 11.52
C ARG A 16 1.30 -10.02 10.25
N PHE A 17 0.05 -10.11 9.80
CA PHE A 17 -0.38 -9.47 8.56
C PHE A 17 -0.52 -7.95 8.73
N SER A 18 -1.02 -7.50 9.89
CA SER A 18 -1.06 -6.08 10.25
C SER A 18 0.33 -5.44 10.23
N LYS A 19 1.33 -6.12 10.80
CA LYS A 19 2.73 -5.64 10.80
C LYS A 19 3.34 -5.63 9.40
N LEU A 20 3.09 -6.68 8.60
CA LEU A 20 3.55 -6.74 7.21
C LEU A 20 2.92 -5.64 6.34
N SER A 21 1.61 -5.44 6.47
CA SER A 21 0.89 -4.36 5.78
C SER A 21 1.46 -2.99 6.14
N PHE A 22 1.72 -2.75 7.42
CA PHE A 22 2.35 -1.51 7.87
C PHE A 22 3.78 -1.34 7.32
N ALA A 23 4.62 -2.38 7.38
CA ALA A 23 5.96 -2.36 6.83
C ALA A 23 5.96 -2.07 5.31
N LEU A 24 5.04 -2.70 4.57
CA LEU A 24 4.87 -2.44 3.14
C LEU A 24 4.42 -1.01 2.86
N SER A 25 3.58 -0.42 3.70
CA SER A 25 3.15 0.97 3.53
C SER A 25 4.33 1.95 3.68
N ILE A 26 5.24 1.68 4.63
CA ILE A 26 6.46 2.48 4.80
C ILE A 26 7.39 2.28 3.61
N LEU A 27 7.60 1.03 3.17
CA LEU A 27 8.43 0.74 2.01
C LEU A 27 7.90 1.42 0.75
N THR A 28 6.58 1.39 0.55
CA THR A 28 5.90 2.06 -0.57
C THR A 28 6.08 3.58 -0.51
N PHE A 29 5.98 4.17 0.68
CA PHE A 29 6.28 5.59 0.89
C PHE A 29 7.72 5.95 0.49
N VAL A 30 8.70 5.15 0.92
CA VAL A 30 10.11 5.35 0.56
C VAL A 30 10.29 5.29 -0.96
N MET A 31 9.66 4.31 -1.63
CA MET A 31 9.72 4.20 -3.09
C MET A 31 9.10 5.42 -3.78
N PHE A 32 7.94 5.90 -3.32
CA PHE A 32 7.33 7.14 -3.84
C PHE A 32 8.24 8.35 -3.61
N ALA A 33 8.89 8.46 -2.45
CA ALA A 33 9.82 9.55 -2.18
C ALA A 33 11.04 9.52 -3.12
N ILE A 34 11.59 8.33 -3.41
CA ILE A 34 12.67 8.16 -4.39
C ILE A 34 12.18 8.56 -5.78
N ILE A 35 11.00 8.10 -6.20
CA ILE A 35 10.41 8.49 -7.49
C ILE A 35 10.30 10.01 -7.56
N TYR A 36 9.71 10.65 -6.55
CA TYR A 36 9.53 12.10 -6.48
C TYR A 36 10.86 12.86 -6.53
N ALA A 37 11.89 12.38 -5.81
CA ALA A 37 13.21 13.00 -5.81
C ALA A 37 13.93 12.92 -7.16
N ASN A 38 13.59 11.92 -7.99
CA ASN A 38 14.14 11.74 -9.34
C ASN A 38 13.34 12.46 -10.43
N ILE A 39 12.23 13.12 -10.10
CA ILE A 39 11.50 13.94 -11.07
C ILE A 39 12.35 15.20 -11.36
N PRO A 40 12.72 15.46 -12.63
CA PRO A 40 13.51 16.64 -12.98
C PRO A 40 12.73 17.92 -12.66
N LYS A 41 13.32 18.81 -11.87
CA LYS A 41 12.71 20.08 -11.45
C LYS A 41 12.59 21.10 -12.58
N THR A 42 13.39 20.93 -13.62
CA THR A 42 13.45 21.82 -14.79
C THR A 42 13.43 20.96 -16.04
N ILE A 43 12.38 21.12 -16.85
CA ILE A 43 12.33 20.55 -18.20
C ILE A 43 13.22 21.44 -19.07
N VAL A 44 14.51 21.11 -19.17
CA VAL A 44 15.40 21.78 -20.12
C VAL A 44 15.10 21.21 -21.49
N ALA A 45 14.58 22.05 -22.39
CA ALA A 45 14.33 21.65 -23.76
C ALA A 45 15.66 21.23 -24.43
N GLY A 46 15.86 19.92 -24.60
CA GLY A 46 17.04 19.36 -25.25
C GLY A 46 17.74 18.25 -24.48
N ASP A 47 17.58 18.19 -23.15
CA ASP A 47 18.04 17.05 -22.37
C ASP A 47 16.98 15.96 -22.41
N GLY A 48 17.37 14.76 -22.87
CA GLY A 48 16.51 13.59 -22.79
C GLY A 48 16.00 13.44 -21.36
N ILE A 49 14.68 13.35 -21.18
CA ILE A 49 14.04 13.20 -19.88
C ILE A 49 14.74 12.05 -19.15
N SER A 50 15.42 12.35 -18.05
CA SER A 50 15.99 11.33 -17.16
C SER A 50 14.88 10.33 -16.85
N SER A 51 14.95 9.17 -17.49
CA SER A 51 13.89 8.19 -17.40
C SER A 51 13.97 7.55 -16.02
N ILE A 52 13.00 7.84 -15.17
CA ILE A 52 12.83 7.12 -13.90
C ILE A 52 12.87 5.62 -14.24
N PRO A 53 13.70 4.81 -13.54
CA PRO A 53 13.84 3.41 -13.88
C PRO A 53 12.46 2.72 -13.89
N MET A 54 12.05 2.20 -15.04
CA MET A 54 10.75 1.50 -15.21
C MET A 54 10.56 0.39 -14.17
N LEU A 55 11.65 -0.26 -13.76
CA LEU A 55 11.67 -1.25 -12.70
C LEU A 55 11.20 -0.67 -11.36
N LEU A 56 11.61 0.55 -11.00
CA LEU A 56 11.21 1.21 -9.76
C LEU A 56 9.70 1.48 -9.73
N ILE A 57 9.15 1.95 -10.85
CA ILE A 57 7.70 2.18 -11.00
C ILE A 57 6.95 0.85 -10.88
N PHE A 58 7.42 -0.19 -11.56
CA PHE A 58 6.81 -1.53 -11.50
C PHE A 58 6.81 -2.10 -10.08
N VAL A 59 7.95 -2.05 -9.39
CA VAL A 59 8.07 -2.52 -8.00
C VAL A 59 7.13 -1.75 -7.07
N THR A 60 7.04 -0.43 -7.22
CA THR A 60 6.13 0.40 -6.41
C THR A 60 4.67 0.00 -6.60
N ARG A 61 4.25 -0.28 -7.85
CA ARG A 61 2.89 -0.75 -8.15
C ARG A 61 2.60 -2.10 -7.49
N VAL A 62 3.53 -3.06 -7.61
CA VAL A 62 3.40 -4.38 -6.99
C VAL A 62 3.32 -4.29 -5.47
N LEU A 63 4.17 -3.47 -4.85
CA LEU A 63 4.17 -3.23 -3.41
C LEU A 63 2.83 -2.65 -2.93
N CYS A 64 2.25 -1.72 -3.68
CA CYS A 64 0.97 -1.11 -3.36
C CYS A 64 -0.17 -2.15 -3.35
N VAL A 65 -0.21 -3.01 -4.38
CA VAL A 65 -1.21 -4.10 -4.49
C VAL A 65 -1.01 -5.13 -3.38
N LEU A 66 0.22 -5.54 -3.11
CA LEU A 66 0.53 -6.46 -2.01
C LEU A 66 0.14 -5.87 -0.66
N GLY A 67 0.40 -4.58 -0.44
CA GLY A 67 0.01 -3.84 0.75
C GLY A 67 -1.49 -3.95 1.02
N LEU A 68 -2.32 -3.71 0.00
CA LEU A 68 -3.77 -3.91 0.09
C LEU A 68 -4.17 -5.35 0.34
N LEU A 69 -3.56 -6.32 -0.34
CA LEU A 69 -3.85 -7.74 -0.10
C LEU A 69 -3.60 -8.13 1.36
N PHE A 70 -2.52 -7.65 1.97
CA PHE A 70 -2.27 -7.90 3.39
C PHE A 70 -3.26 -7.19 4.32
N VAL A 71 -3.78 -6.02 3.93
CA VAL A 71 -4.89 -5.38 4.65
C VAL A 71 -6.12 -6.28 4.63
N PHE A 72 -6.55 -6.75 3.45
CA PHE A 72 -7.69 -7.66 3.32
C PHE A 72 -7.50 -8.95 4.12
N VAL A 73 -6.34 -9.60 4.00
CA VAL A 73 -6.02 -10.82 4.75
C VAL A 73 -6.03 -10.56 6.27
N SER A 74 -5.59 -9.38 6.73
CA SER A 74 -5.65 -9.00 8.14
C SER A 74 -7.09 -8.83 8.66
N PHE A 75 -8.01 -8.36 7.82
CA PHE A 75 -9.44 -8.30 8.15
C PHE A 75 -10.08 -9.70 8.14
N GLU A 76 -9.85 -10.51 7.11
CA GLU A 76 -10.34 -11.89 7.00
C GLU A 76 -9.87 -12.78 8.15
N LYS A 77 -8.59 -12.68 8.53
CA LYS A 77 -8.02 -13.44 9.66
C LYS A 77 -8.44 -12.90 11.03
N LYS A 78 -9.35 -11.92 11.08
CA LYS A 78 -9.86 -11.26 12.29
C LYS A 78 -8.73 -10.89 13.26
N GLU A 79 -7.61 -10.40 12.72
CA GLU A 79 -6.48 -9.95 13.54
C GLU A 79 -6.94 -8.83 14.48
N PRO A 80 -6.38 -8.74 15.70
CA PRO A 80 -6.87 -7.83 16.71
C PRO A 80 -6.67 -6.40 16.22
N SER A 81 -7.64 -5.54 16.55
CA SER A 81 -7.68 -4.15 16.13
C SER A 81 -6.57 -3.37 16.86
N THR A 82 -5.37 -3.44 16.31
CA THR A 82 -4.19 -2.75 16.81
C THR A 82 -3.93 -1.49 16.00
N TRP A 83 -3.18 -0.57 16.57
CA TRP A 83 -2.83 0.69 15.90
C TRP A 83 -2.16 0.45 14.54
N TYR A 84 -1.29 -0.57 14.44
CA TYR A 84 -0.65 -0.98 13.19
C TYR A 84 -1.63 -1.42 12.10
N LYS A 85 -2.74 -2.07 12.47
CA LYS A 85 -3.76 -2.52 11.51
C LYS A 85 -4.44 -1.32 10.86
N TRP A 86 -4.88 -0.36 11.68
CA TRP A 86 -5.55 0.86 11.18
C TRP A 86 -4.60 1.76 10.41
N PHE A 87 -3.41 2.05 10.97
CA PHE A 87 -2.42 2.88 10.27
C PHE A 87 -1.97 2.25 8.96
N GLY A 88 -1.66 0.94 8.96
CA GLY A 88 -1.31 0.21 7.75
C GLY A 88 -2.44 0.21 6.72
N ALA A 89 -3.69 0.00 7.15
CA ALA A 89 -4.84 0.05 6.26
C ALA A 89 -5.04 1.43 5.62
N VAL A 90 -5.04 2.49 6.43
CA VAL A 90 -5.22 3.87 5.96
C VAL A 90 -4.09 4.27 5.01
N LEU A 91 -2.83 4.02 5.37
CA LEU A 91 -1.69 4.37 4.51
C LEU A 91 -1.72 3.62 3.19
N ASN A 92 -1.97 2.30 3.20
CA ASN A 92 -2.07 1.53 1.96
C ASN A 92 -3.25 2.01 1.08
N MET A 93 -4.37 2.41 1.70
CA MET A 93 -5.50 3.00 0.98
C MET A 93 -5.11 4.32 0.30
N VAL A 94 -4.40 5.21 1.01
CA VAL A 94 -3.89 6.47 0.46
C VAL A 94 -2.93 6.21 -0.68
N TRP A 95 -1.96 5.31 -0.51
CA TRP A 95 -0.99 4.99 -1.58
C TRP A 95 -1.67 4.40 -2.81
N PHE A 96 -2.68 3.56 -2.61
CA PHE A 96 -3.45 3.02 -3.71
C PHE A 96 -4.22 4.10 -4.47
N LEU A 97 -4.86 5.05 -3.76
CA LEU A 97 -5.53 6.17 -4.39
C LEU A 97 -4.57 7.05 -5.19
N VAL A 98 -3.37 7.30 -4.66
CA VAL A 98 -2.30 8.02 -5.40
C VAL A 98 -1.93 7.25 -6.67
N LEU A 99 -1.72 5.93 -6.58
CA LEU A 99 -1.41 5.09 -7.74
C LEU A 99 -2.52 5.16 -8.78
N VAL A 100 -3.77 4.95 -8.39
CA VAL A 100 -4.93 5.03 -9.31
C VAL A 100 -5.03 6.43 -9.93
N GLY A 101 -4.91 7.48 -9.12
CA GLY A 101 -4.91 8.86 -9.58
C GLY A 101 -3.84 9.13 -10.62
N THR A 102 -2.61 8.65 -10.40
CA THR A 102 -1.52 8.81 -11.39
C THR A 102 -1.79 8.07 -12.70
N VAL A 103 -2.38 6.87 -12.65
CA VAL A 103 -2.72 6.09 -13.85
C VAL A 103 -3.84 6.75 -14.65
N ILE A 104 -4.87 7.25 -13.96
CA ILE A 104 -5.97 7.99 -14.59
C ILE A 104 -5.43 9.27 -15.22
N PHE A 105 -4.65 10.05 -14.46
CA PHE A 105 -4.06 11.29 -14.96
C PHE A 105 -3.20 11.04 -16.21
N ALA A 106 -2.34 10.02 -16.18
CA ALA A 106 -1.52 9.65 -17.35
C ALA A 106 -2.38 9.30 -18.58
N ARG A 107 -3.51 8.60 -18.40
CA ARG A 107 -4.40 8.23 -19.52
C ARG A 107 -5.26 9.36 -20.07
N PHE A 108 -5.57 10.37 -19.26
CA PHE A 108 -6.43 11.49 -19.67
C PHE A 108 -5.65 12.67 -20.24
N PHE A 109 -4.35 12.78 -19.91
CA PHE A 109 -3.49 13.88 -20.32
C PHE A 109 -2.34 13.46 -21.27
N GLU A 110 -2.27 12.18 -21.66
CA GLU A 110 -1.69 11.75 -22.95
C GLU A 110 -2.71 11.96 -24.07
#